data_AF-A0A960QK25-F1
#
_entry.id   AF-A0A960QK25-F1
#
_cell.length_a   1.000
_cell.length_b   1.000
_cell.length_c   1.000
_cell.angle_alpha   90.00
_cell.angle_beta   90.00
_cell.angle_gamma   90.00
#
_symmetry.space_group_name_H-M   'P 1'
#
loop_
_entity.id
_entity.type
_entity.pdbx_description
1 polymer ?
#
loop_
_entity_poly.entity_id
_entity_poly.type
_entity_poly.pdbx_seq_one_letter_code
_entity_poly.pdbx_strand_id
1 'polypeptide(L)'
;MKRSISLGPRLAVIAGLFLAIGLSAAEAQLRPIPIRKSKADREGSSLNQEDGAVYLEGLVKKEIKVKVIQAAPIYTTLVADRWLGNLFANQEVTLLAISEKAYRVRGQAKQGQVAGWIGRAMVDGLDEKTEQNLTKLHERQVLVDDLIDNRQVALGMTDDEVRESLGEPSKKNAKVDKDGQTGTFEYITYDRVPQTTTAFDQFGRPYQAVTYLEVETGKVTIGFEKGIVSSIEESEGADLQPGGVRIVPPPIILF
;
A
#
# COMPACT_ATOMS: atom_id res chain seq x y z
N MET A 1 -87.70 14.79 8.47
CA MET A 1 -87.59 15.61 7.24
C MET A 1 -86.12 15.93 7.00
N LYS A 2 -85.64 15.68 5.77
CA LYS A 2 -84.36 16.05 5.13
C LYS A 2 -83.05 15.38 5.59
N ARG A 3 -82.35 14.90 4.55
CA ARG A 3 -81.11 14.12 4.47
C ARG A 3 -79.87 15.00 4.67
N SER A 4 -78.76 14.38 5.06
CA SER A 4 -77.43 14.74 4.54
C SER A 4 -76.45 13.57 4.74
N ILE A 5 -75.68 13.28 3.69
CA ILE A 5 -74.73 12.17 3.52
C ILE A 5 -73.33 12.79 3.46
N SER A 6 -72.33 12.21 4.15
CA SER A 6 -70.90 12.30 3.82
C SER A 6 -70.21 11.04 4.38
N LEU A 7 -69.85 10.01 3.62
CA LEU A 7 -68.79 9.85 2.61
C LEU A 7 -67.34 9.97 3.12
N GLY A 8 -66.78 8.82 3.52
CA GLY A 8 -65.37 8.42 3.30
C GLY A 8 -64.43 8.45 4.51
N PRO A 9 -63.25 7.77 4.46
CA PRO A 9 -62.77 6.81 3.45
C PRO A 9 -62.38 5.43 4.02
N ARG A 10 -62.25 4.47 3.09
CA ARG A 10 -61.74 3.11 3.27
C ARG A 10 -60.22 3.14 3.49
N LEU A 11 -59.75 2.50 4.56
CA LEU A 11 -58.33 2.14 4.73
C LEU A 11 -58.10 0.82 4.01
N ALA A 12 -57.46 0.90 2.85
CA ALA A 12 -56.93 -0.24 2.13
C ALA A 12 -55.65 -0.71 2.85
N VAL A 13 -55.70 -1.93 3.40
CA VAL A 13 -54.52 -2.63 3.92
C VAL A 13 -53.73 -3.15 2.73
N ILE A 14 -52.60 -2.49 2.44
CA ILE A 14 -51.61 -2.95 1.46
C ILE A 14 -50.85 -4.11 2.10
N ALA A 15 -51.07 -5.32 1.59
CA ALA A 15 -50.29 -6.50 1.92
C ALA A 15 -48.87 -6.35 1.35
N GLY A 16 -47.89 -6.30 2.25
CA GLY A 16 -46.47 -6.28 1.90
C GLY A 16 -46.03 -7.60 1.28
N LEU A 17 -45.60 -7.54 0.02
CA LEU A 17 -44.89 -8.61 -0.66
C LEU A 17 -43.38 -8.39 -0.42
N PHE A 18 -42.82 -9.09 0.57
CA PHE A 18 -41.37 -9.16 0.77
C PHE A 18 -40.76 -10.03 -0.34
N LEU A 19 -40.25 -9.38 -1.38
CA LEU A 19 -39.49 -10.02 -2.44
C LEU A 19 -38.03 -10.16 -1.95
N ALA A 20 -37.69 -11.36 -1.46
CA ALA A 20 -36.33 -11.72 -1.10
C ALA A 20 -35.47 -11.81 -2.37
N ILE A 21 -34.79 -10.71 -2.70
CA ILE A 21 -33.71 -10.72 -3.68
C ILE A 21 -32.53 -11.41 -3.01
N GLY A 22 -32.25 -12.65 -3.43
CA GLY A 22 -31.05 -13.38 -3.06
C GLY A 22 -29.83 -12.58 -3.49
N LEU A 23 -29.17 -11.94 -2.52
CA LEU A 23 -27.84 -11.40 -2.66
C LEU A 23 -26.91 -12.60 -2.82
N SER A 24 -26.60 -12.97 -4.06
CA SER A 24 -25.48 -13.86 -4.35
C SER A 24 -24.22 -13.16 -3.85
N ALA A 25 -23.74 -13.58 -2.69
CA ALA A 25 -22.45 -13.20 -2.17
C ALA A 25 -21.40 -13.77 -3.14
N ALA A 26 -21.06 -12.98 -4.16
CA ALA A 26 -19.79 -13.13 -4.83
C ALA A 26 -18.72 -12.93 -3.75
N GLU A 27 -18.15 -14.04 -3.29
CA GLU A 27 -16.92 -14.07 -2.51
C GLU A 27 -15.84 -13.39 -3.36
N ALA A 28 -15.79 -12.07 -3.25
CA ALA A 28 -14.60 -11.29 -3.52
C ALA A 28 -13.55 -11.80 -2.53
N GLN A 29 -12.82 -12.84 -2.94
CA GLN A 29 -11.61 -13.29 -2.27
C GLN A 29 -10.73 -12.05 -2.11
N LEU A 30 -10.71 -11.55 -0.87
CA LEU A 30 -9.84 -10.48 -0.42
C LEU A 30 -8.43 -10.94 -0.72
N ARG A 31 -7.87 -10.47 -1.83
CA ARG A 31 -6.43 -10.50 -2.00
C ARG A 31 -5.85 -9.79 -0.78
N PRO A 32 -4.84 -10.35 -0.11
CA PRO A 32 -4.09 -9.59 0.87
C PRO A 32 -3.38 -8.48 0.09
N ILE A 33 -4.06 -7.35 -0.09
CA ILE A 33 -3.48 -6.14 -0.66
C ILE A 33 -2.52 -5.63 0.43
N PRO A 34 -1.20 -5.56 0.15
CA PRO A 34 -0.28 -4.84 1.01
C PRO A 34 -0.55 -3.35 0.82
N ILE A 35 -1.56 -2.82 1.52
CA ILE A 35 -1.73 -1.38 1.64
C ILE A 35 -0.54 -0.91 2.49
N ARG A 36 0.54 -0.49 1.83
CA ARG A 36 1.58 0.30 2.47
C ARG A 36 0.95 1.61 2.93
N LYS A 37 1.27 1.99 4.16
CA LYS A 37 1.06 3.36 4.64
C LYS A 37 1.89 4.28 3.73
N SER A 38 1.26 5.33 3.19
CA SER A 38 1.92 6.28 2.30
C SER A 38 3.12 6.93 2.99
N LYS A 39 4.07 7.52 2.25
CA LYS A 39 5.19 8.29 2.82
C LYS A 39 4.73 9.31 3.87
N ALA A 40 3.59 9.96 3.66
CA ALA A 40 2.97 10.87 4.62
C ALA A 40 2.53 10.19 5.94
N ASP A 41 2.08 8.93 5.88
CA ASP A 41 1.75 8.14 7.07
C ASP A 41 3.01 7.62 7.81
N ARG A 42 4.14 7.47 7.10
CA ARG A 42 5.45 7.11 7.69
C ARG A 42 6.07 8.29 8.44
N GLU A 43 5.95 9.50 7.89
CA GLU A 43 6.36 10.76 8.55
C GLU A 43 5.55 11.06 9.82
N GLY A 44 4.38 10.43 10.01
CA GLY A 44 3.60 10.49 11.23
C GLY A 44 4.07 9.54 12.36
N SER A 45 5.10 8.72 12.15
CA SER A 45 5.62 7.84 13.20
C SER A 45 6.30 8.66 14.31
N SER A 46 5.77 8.57 15.52
CA SER A 46 6.35 9.20 16.72
C SER A 46 7.55 8.43 17.31
N LEU A 47 8.00 7.36 16.63
CA LEU A 47 9.10 6.53 17.10
C LEU A 47 10.44 7.10 16.59
N ASN A 48 11.33 7.43 17.52
CA ASN A 48 12.72 7.72 17.18
C ASN A 48 13.36 6.46 16.59
N GLN A 49 13.71 6.53 15.31
CA GLN A 49 14.38 5.43 14.61
C GLN A 49 15.88 5.46 14.96
N GLU A 50 16.41 4.29 15.29
CA GLU A 50 17.82 4.09 15.66
C GLU A 50 18.49 3.26 14.56
N ASP A 51 19.75 3.56 14.28
CA ASP A 51 20.51 2.81 13.26
C ASP A 51 20.75 1.36 13.70
N GLY A 52 20.73 0.43 12.74
CA GLY A 52 20.83 -1.02 12.99
C GLY A 52 19.56 -1.69 13.53
N ALA A 53 18.42 -1.00 13.50
CA ALA A 53 17.12 -1.52 13.89
C ALA A 53 16.09 -1.46 12.76
N VAL A 54 15.35 -2.56 12.58
CA VAL A 54 14.23 -2.65 11.64
C VAL A 54 12.93 -2.34 12.37
N TYR A 55 12.34 -1.19 12.08
CA TYR A 55 11.08 -0.75 12.65
C TYR A 55 9.91 -1.35 11.88
N LEU A 56 8.99 -2.01 12.60
CA LEU A 56 7.88 -2.75 12.02
C LEU A 56 6.67 -1.87 11.68
N GLU A 57 6.65 -0.63 12.19
CA GLU A 57 5.59 0.32 11.89
C GLU A 57 5.58 0.63 10.38
N GLY A 58 4.46 0.37 9.73
CA GLY A 58 4.31 0.55 8.28
C GLY A 58 4.93 -0.57 7.41
N LEU A 59 5.75 -1.47 7.99
CA LEU A 59 6.24 -2.67 7.31
C LEU A 59 5.22 -3.81 7.38
N VAL A 60 4.59 -4.01 8.54
CA VAL A 60 3.67 -5.13 8.79
C VAL A 60 2.25 -4.61 9.02
N LYS A 61 1.25 -5.24 8.39
CA LYS A 61 -0.16 -4.84 8.49
C LYS A 61 -0.77 -5.17 9.86
N LYS A 62 -0.39 -6.31 10.44
CA LYS A 62 -0.85 -6.78 11.74
C LYS A 62 0.26 -6.63 12.76
N GLU A 63 -0.10 -6.13 13.93
CA GLU A 63 0.82 -6.08 15.07
C GLU A 63 1.28 -7.48 15.43
N ILE A 64 2.59 -7.67 15.54
CA ILE A 64 3.18 -8.93 15.99
C ILE A 64 3.19 -8.90 17.50
N LYS A 65 2.46 -9.84 18.11
CA LYS A 65 2.43 -10.00 19.56
C LYS A 65 3.45 -11.04 19.98
N VAL A 66 4.24 -10.69 20.97
CA VAL A 66 5.27 -11.57 21.55
C VAL A 66 5.10 -11.65 23.06
N LYS A 67 5.65 -12.68 23.67
CA LYS A 67 5.46 -12.95 25.09
C LYS A 67 6.74 -12.71 25.86
N VAL A 68 6.67 -11.96 26.95
CA VAL A 68 7.78 -11.77 27.86
C VAL A 68 7.88 -12.99 28.79
N ILE A 69 9.01 -13.68 28.80
CA ILE A 69 9.20 -14.93 29.56
C ILE A 69 9.28 -14.63 31.06
N GLN A 70 10.10 -13.65 31.42
CA GLN A 70 10.39 -13.25 32.79
C GLN A 70 10.47 -11.73 32.91
N ALA A 71 10.38 -11.19 34.12
CA ALA A 71 10.41 -9.75 34.32
C ALA A 71 11.66 -9.13 33.66
N ALA A 72 11.45 -8.26 32.68
CA ALA A 72 12.51 -7.78 31.80
C ALA A 72 12.71 -6.27 31.95
N PRO A 73 13.94 -5.78 32.15
CA PRO A 73 14.22 -4.35 32.14
C PRO A 73 14.02 -3.81 30.73
N ILE A 74 13.35 -2.66 30.63
CA ILE A 74 13.11 -1.95 29.38
C ILE A 74 13.92 -0.65 29.35
N TYR A 75 14.52 -0.36 28.20
CA TYR A 75 15.41 0.79 28.00
C TYR A 75 14.94 1.71 26.89
N THR A 76 15.36 2.96 26.93
CA THR A 76 15.02 3.97 25.90
C THR A 76 15.71 3.73 24.56
N THR A 77 16.98 3.31 24.60
CA THR A 77 17.86 3.14 23.43
C THR A 77 18.37 1.71 23.31
N LEU A 78 18.83 1.34 22.12
CA LEU A 78 19.35 0.01 21.81
C LEU A 78 20.60 -0.34 22.65
N VAL A 79 21.37 0.67 23.03
CA VAL A 79 22.60 0.55 23.87
C VAL A 79 22.26 0.41 25.36
N ALA A 80 20.97 0.43 25.73
CA ALA A 80 20.49 0.31 27.10
C ALA A 80 20.96 1.46 28.03
N ASP A 81 21.02 2.69 27.52
CA ASP A 81 21.54 3.86 28.27
C ASP A 81 20.64 4.27 29.44
N ARG A 82 19.33 4.44 29.21
CA ARG A 82 18.36 4.83 30.25
C ARG A 82 17.28 3.78 30.45
N TRP A 83 17.19 3.28 31.69
CA TRP A 83 16.15 2.38 32.16
C TRP A 83 14.79 3.10 32.30
N LEU A 84 13.73 2.44 31.83
CA LEU A 84 12.35 2.93 31.86
C LEU A 84 11.46 2.19 32.85
N GLY A 85 11.83 0.98 33.25
CA GLY A 85 10.96 0.12 34.05
C GLY A 85 11.25 -1.35 33.83
N ASN A 86 10.47 -2.19 34.51
CA ASN A 86 10.48 -3.63 34.25
C ASN A 86 9.09 -4.04 33.75
N LEU A 87 9.06 -4.75 32.63
CA LEU A 87 7.86 -5.43 32.13
C LEU A 87 7.53 -6.61 33.04
N PHE A 88 6.25 -6.98 33.09
CA PHE A 88 5.81 -8.13 33.88
C PHE A 88 6.16 -9.44 33.18
N ALA A 89 6.44 -10.47 33.97
CA ALA A 89 6.62 -11.82 33.45
C ALA A 89 5.30 -12.34 32.85
N ASN A 90 5.41 -13.23 31.84
CA ASN A 90 4.28 -13.87 31.17
C ASN A 90 3.30 -12.88 30.49
N GLN A 91 3.77 -11.67 30.20
CA GLN A 91 2.97 -10.61 29.59
C GLN A 91 3.02 -10.68 28.06
N GLU A 92 1.88 -10.51 27.40
CA GLU A 92 1.82 -10.29 25.95
C GLU A 92 2.13 -8.81 25.64
N VAL A 93 3.08 -8.57 24.76
CA VAL A 93 3.54 -7.23 24.36
C VAL A 93 3.58 -7.11 22.83
N THR A 94 3.39 -5.90 22.33
CA THR A 94 3.45 -5.64 20.88
C THR A 94 4.89 -5.38 20.47
N LEU A 95 5.39 -6.12 19.49
CA LEU A 95 6.70 -5.91 18.87
C LEU A 95 6.65 -4.70 17.94
N LEU A 96 7.54 -3.75 18.16
CA LEU A 96 7.64 -2.50 17.39
C LEU A 96 8.86 -2.48 16.47
N ALA A 97 9.99 -3.05 16.89
CA ALA A 97 11.21 -3.12 16.09
C ALA A 97 12.07 -4.32 16.47
N ILE A 98 12.88 -4.78 15.52
CA ILE A 98 13.86 -5.84 15.72
C ILE A 98 15.27 -5.31 15.47
N SER A 99 16.23 -5.80 16.23
CA SER A 99 17.66 -5.60 15.99
C SER A 99 18.40 -6.90 16.28
N GLU A 100 19.68 -6.95 15.95
CA GLU A 100 20.52 -8.11 16.25
C GLU A 100 20.61 -8.41 17.76
N LYS A 101 20.58 -7.38 18.61
CA LYS A 101 20.86 -7.49 20.06
C LYS A 101 19.61 -7.46 20.94
N ALA A 102 18.58 -6.75 20.51
CA ALA A 102 17.39 -6.47 21.31
C ALA A 102 16.13 -6.30 20.45
N TYR A 103 14.97 -6.42 21.07
CA TYR A 103 13.68 -6.10 20.46
C TYR A 103 13.10 -4.85 21.11
N ARG A 104 12.49 -3.98 20.29
CA ARG A 104 11.71 -2.86 20.80
C ARG A 104 10.27 -3.32 20.95
N VAL A 105 9.71 -3.20 22.14
CA VAL A 105 8.34 -3.64 22.44
C VAL A 105 7.55 -2.54 23.12
N ARG A 106 6.22 -2.64 23.04
CA ARG A 106 5.26 -1.84 23.79
C ARG A 106 4.51 -2.73 24.76
N GLY A 107 4.59 -2.41 26.05
CA GLY A 107 3.99 -3.21 27.12
C GLY A 107 3.59 -2.36 28.32
N GLN A 108 3.16 -3.03 29.39
CA GLN A 108 2.83 -2.40 30.67
C GLN A 108 3.94 -2.67 31.68
N ALA A 109 4.35 -1.64 32.38
CA ALA A 109 5.24 -1.70 33.53
C ALA A 109 4.53 -1.15 34.78
N LYS A 110 5.18 -1.19 35.94
CA LYS A 110 4.63 -0.61 37.18
C LYS A 110 4.26 0.87 37.06
N GLN A 111 4.92 1.60 36.17
CA GLN A 111 4.75 3.03 35.95
C GLN A 111 3.65 3.35 34.91
N GLY A 112 3.06 2.33 34.29
CA GLY A 112 2.10 2.46 33.19
C GLY A 112 2.61 1.85 31.88
N GLN A 113 2.02 2.27 30.77
CA GLN A 113 2.39 1.79 29.44
C GLN A 113 3.75 2.37 29.02
N VAL A 114 4.67 1.50 28.63
CA VAL A 114 6.03 1.87 28.22
C VAL A 114 6.39 1.24 26.88
N ALA A 115 7.21 1.94 26.09
CA ALA A 115 7.75 1.44 24.85
C ALA A 115 9.28 1.61 24.85
N GLY A 116 10.01 0.55 24.54
CA GLY A 116 11.47 0.55 24.63
C GLY A 116 12.08 -0.81 24.33
N TRP A 117 13.40 -0.88 24.49
CA TRP A 117 14.24 -2.01 24.14
C TRP A 117 14.35 -3.03 25.26
N ILE A 118 14.23 -4.31 24.91
CA ILE A 118 14.44 -5.45 25.80
C ILE A 118 15.36 -6.48 25.13
N GLY A 119 16.13 -7.21 25.93
CA GLY A 119 17.02 -8.26 25.40
C GLY A 119 16.25 -9.41 24.74
N ARG A 120 16.79 -9.96 23.65
CA ARG A 120 16.14 -11.03 22.85
C ARG A 120 15.80 -12.27 23.68
N ALA A 121 16.69 -12.67 24.59
CA ALA A 121 16.52 -13.83 25.46
C ALA A 121 15.33 -13.73 26.44
N MET A 122 14.72 -12.55 26.56
CA MET A 122 13.59 -12.31 27.48
C MET A 122 12.23 -12.45 26.78
N VAL A 123 12.23 -12.68 25.47
CA VAL A 123 11.04 -12.75 24.62
C VAL A 123 10.91 -14.14 24.02
N ASP A 124 9.69 -14.65 24.02
CA ASP A 124 9.27 -15.88 23.39
C ASP A 124 8.16 -15.60 22.36
N GLY A 125 7.99 -16.50 21.40
CA GLY A 125 6.97 -16.41 20.35
C GLY A 125 7.42 -15.77 19.04
N LEU A 126 8.72 -15.50 18.87
CA LEU A 126 9.30 -15.06 17.60
C LEU A 126 10.21 -16.16 17.03
N ASP A 127 9.80 -16.77 15.91
CA ASP A 127 10.59 -17.79 15.23
C ASP A 127 11.75 -17.15 14.45
N GLU A 128 12.91 -17.81 14.41
CA GLU A 128 14.12 -17.30 13.75
C GLU A 128 13.88 -17.03 12.26
N LYS A 129 13.07 -17.87 11.62
CA LYS A 129 12.66 -17.67 10.21
C LYS A 129 11.86 -16.38 10.02
N THR A 130 11.03 -16.02 11.00
CA THR A 130 10.23 -14.79 10.93
C THR A 130 11.13 -13.56 11.02
N GLU A 131 12.14 -13.59 11.88
CA GLU A 131 13.12 -12.50 11.99
C GLU A 131 13.89 -12.31 10.69
N GLN A 132 14.41 -13.39 10.11
CA GLN A 132 15.11 -13.33 8.83
C GLN A 132 14.22 -12.78 7.71
N ASN A 133 12.94 -13.16 7.70
CA ASN A 133 11.98 -12.63 6.73
C ASN A 133 11.70 -11.14 6.93
N LEU A 134 11.62 -10.67 8.19
CA LEU A 134 11.44 -9.26 8.51
C LEU A 134 12.64 -8.41 8.08
N THR A 135 13.86 -8.92 8.28
CA THR A 135 15.08 -8.25 7.80
C THR A 135 15.10 -8.17 6.27
N LYS A 136 14.85 -9.29 5.57
CA LYS A 136 14.78 -9.31 4.11
C LYS A 136 13.67 -8.40 3.56
N LEU A 137 12.53 -8.35 4.25
CA LEU A 137 11.43 -7.45 3.90
C LEU A 137 11.87 -5.99 3.98
N HIS A 138 12.61 -5.62 5.03
CA HIS A 138 13.13 -4.27 5.19
C HIS A 138 14.18 -3.92 4.13
N GLU A 139 15.11 -4.84 3.82
CA GLU A 139 16.08 -4.65 2.74
C GLU A 139 15.39 -4.43 1.40
N ARG A 140 14.37 -5.25 1.08
CA ARG A 140 13.53 -5.03 -0.11
C ARG A 140 12.85 -3.67 -0.05
N GLN A 141 12.28 -3.30 1.09
CA GLN A 141 11.56 -2.04 1.26
C GLN A 141 12.44 -0.83 0.90
N VAL A 142 13.68 -0.80 1.40
CA VAL A 142 14.65 0.27 1.12
C VAL A 142 14.93 0.38 -0.38
N LEU A 143 15.13 -0.75 -1.06
CA LEU A 143 15.34 -0.77 -2.52
C LEU A 143 14.11 -0.26 -3.29
N VAL A 144 12.91 -0.68 -2.88
CA VAL A 144 11.67 -0.24 -3.52
C VAL A 144 11.41 1.24 -3.29
N ASP A 145 11.67 1.75 -2.08
CA ASP A 145 11.47 3.16 -1.75
C ASP A 145 12.43 4.05 -2.56
N ASP A 146 13.68 3.63 -2.76
CA ASP A 146 14.62 4.32 -3.65
C ASP A 146 14.09 4.38 -5.10
N LEU A 147 13.51 3.29 -5.61
CA LEU A 147 12.92 3.27 -6.95
C LEU A 147 11.70 4.18 -7.06
N ILE A 148 10.84 4.20 -6.04
CA ILE A 148 9.64 5.07 -5.98
C ILE A 148 10.07 6.53 -5.94
N ASP A 149 11.02 6.90 -5.09
CA ASP A 149 11.50 8.27 -4.96
C ASP A 149 12.13 8.78 -6.27
N ASN A 150 12.76 7.88 -7.03
CA ASN A 150 13.33 8.17 -8.35
C ASN A 150 12.32 8.04 -9.52
N ARG A 151 11.05 7.67 -9.26
CA ARG A 151 10.02 7.37 -10.27
C ARG A 151 10.44 6.32 -11.30
N GLN A 152 11.07 5.24 -10.82
CA GLN A 152 11.58 4.13 -11.61
C GLN A 152 10.78 2.84 -11.34
N VAL A 153 10.90 1.89 -12.27
CA VAL A 153 10.30 0.56 -12.12
C VAL A 153 11.34 -0.51 -12.38
N ALA A 154 11.26 -1.59 -11.60
CA ALA A 154 12.13 -2.75 -11.67
C ALA A 154 11.33 -4.06 -11.72
N LEU A 155 11.98 -5.12 -12.22
CA LEU A 155 11.41 -6.46 -12.17
C LEU A 155 11.25 -6.89 -10.71
N GLY A 156 10.16 -7.60 -10.40
CA GLY A 156 9.87 -8.03 -9.03
C GLY A 156 9.14 -7.01 -8.16
N MET A 157 8.86 -5.79 -8.64
CA MET A 157 7.94 -4.86 -7.97
C MET A 157 6.49 -5.39 -8.03
N THR A 158 5.66 -4.98 -7.08
CA THR A 158 4.22 -5.27 -7.12
C THR A 158 3.47 -4.21 -7.93
N ASP A 159 2.25 -4.52 -8.36
CA ASP A 159 1.41 -3.57 -9.09
C ASP A 159 1.04 -2.31 -8.27
N ASP A 160 0.95 -2.45 -6.94
CA ASP A 160 0.80 -1.33 -6.01
C ASP A 160 2.06 -0.44 -5.96
N GLU A 161 3.25 -1.04 -5.84
CA GLU A 161 4.52 -0.30 -5.80
C GLU A 161 4.78 0.45 -7.12
N VAL A 162 4.42 -0.15 -8.26
CA VAL A 162 4.51 0.51 -9.57
C VAL A 162 3.59 1.73 -9.64
N ARG A 163 2.36 1.61 -9.14
CA ARG A 163 1.41 2.74 -9.10
C ARG A 163 1.87 3.84 -8.14
N GLU A 164 2.53 3.49 -7.05
CA GLU A 164 3.13 4.47 -6.14
C GLU A 164 4.30 5.21 -6.80
N SER A 165 5.10 4.53 -7.63
CA SER A 165 6.22 5.12 -8.36
C SER A 165 5.79 6.00 -9.54
N LEU A 166 4.92 5.49 -10.43
CA LEU A 166 4.57 6.14 -11.70
C LEU A 166 3.20 6.84 -11.70
N GLY A 167 2.37 6.60 -10.69
CA GLY A 167 0.97 7.03 -10.65
C GLY A 167 0.01 6.04 -11.31
N GLU A 168 -1.18 6.53 -11.64
CA GLU A 168 -2.21 5.70 -12.30
C GLU A 168 -1.85 5.45 -13.78
N PRO A 169 -1.99 4.22 -14.28
CA PRO A 169 -1.70 3.91 -15.66
C PRO A 169 -2.74 4.51 -16.61
N SER A 170 -2.31 4.89 -17.82
CA SER A 170 -3.19 5.37 -18.88
C SER A 170 -4.18 4.28 -19.34
N LYS A 171 -3.71 3.02 -19.39
CA LYS A 171 -4.56 1.85 -19.66
C LYS A 171 -4.19 0.68 -18.76
N LYS A 172 -5.22 -0.07 -18.35
CA LYS A 172 -5.09 -1.25 -17.48
C LYS A 172 -5.82 -2.44 -18.09
N ASN A 173 -5.08 -3.50 -18.34
CA ASN A 173 -5.62 -4.79 -18.75
C ASN A 173 -5.32 -5.85 -17.68
N ALA A 174 -6.31 -6.68 -17.37
CA ALA A 174 -6.14 -7.81 -16.46
C ALA A 174 -6.85 -9.03 -17.07
N LYS A 175 -6.13 -10.15 -17.10
CA LYS A 175 -6.63 -11.43 -17.58
C LYS A 175 -6.42 -12.48 -16.50
N VAL A 176 -7.40 -13.34 -16.29
CA VAL A 176 -7.34 -14.42 -15.32
C VAL A 176 -7.59 -15.73 -16.07
N ASP A 177 -6.57 -16.56 -16.16
CA ASP A 177 -6.60 -17.86 -16.81
C ASP A 177 -6.31 -18.97 -15.79
N LYS A 178 -6.34 -20.24 -16.22
CA LYS A 178 -6.06 -21.41 -15.36
C LYS A 178 -4.66 -21.38 -14.76
N ASP A 179 -3.69 -20.78 -15.45
CA ASP A 179 -2.28 -20.69 -15.04
C ASP A 179 -2.02 -19.53 -14.06
N GLY A 180 -3.01 -18.66 -13.85
CA GLY A 180 -2.96 -17.54 -12.91
C GLY A 180 -3.48 -16.24 -13.49
N GLN A 181 -3.18 -15.15 -12.80
CA GLN A 181 -3.51 -13.81 -13.26
C GLN A 181 -2.32 -13.16 -13.97
N THR A 182 -2.57 -12.65 -15.16
CA THR A 182 -1.67 -11.76 -15.90
C THR A 182 -2.26 -10.37 -15.98
N GLY A 183 -1.43 -9.34 -15.87
CA GLY A 183 -1.84 -7.94 -15.99
C GLY A 183 -0.92 -7.18 -16.92
N THR A 184 -1.41 -6.09 -17.48
CA THR A 184 -0.60 -5.16 -18.28
C THR A 184 -1.02 -3.74 -17.96
N PHE A 185 -0.06 -2.91 -17.57
CA PHE A 185 -0.24 -1.48 -17.41
C PHE A 185 0.47 -0.76 -18.56
N GLU A 186 -0.21 0.20 -19.17
CA GLU A 186 0.39 1.09 -20.16
C GLU A 186 0.41 2.51 -19.62
N TYR A 187 1.59 3.12 -19.62
CA TYR A 187 1.82 4.52 -19.30
C TYR A 187 2.19 5.24 -20.60
N ILE A 188 1.38 6.21 -21.01
CA ILE A 188 1.57 6.95 -22.25
C ILE A 188 1.80 8.41 -21.90
N THR A 189 2.91 8.96 -22.40
CA THR A 189 3.27 10.38 -22.28
C THR A 189 2.83 11.09 -23.54
N TYR A 190 2.15 12.23 -23.38
CA TYR A 190 1.66 13.05 -24.48
C TYR A 190 2.31 14.43 -24.43
N ASP A 191 2.84 14.90 -25.56
CA ASP A 191 3.25 16.30 -25.72
C ASP A 191 2.19 17.08 -26.50
N ARG A 192 2.00 18.33 -26.08
CA ARG A 192 1.10 19.27 -26.76
C ARG A 192 1.87 20.06 -27.81
N VAL A 193 1.71 19.66 -29.07
CA VAL A 193 2.35 20.33 -30.20
C VAL A 193 1.43 21.43 -30.73
N PRO A 194 1.89 22.70 -30.80
CA PRO A 194 1.10 23.78 -31.37
C PRO A 194 1.00 23.63 -32.88
N GLN A 195 -0.22 23.60 -33.41
CA GLN A 195 -0.50 23.71 -34.83
C GLN A 195 -1.21 25.03 -35.12
N THR A 196 -0.64 25.78 -36.05
CA THR A 196 -1.23 27.05 -36.50
C THR A 196 -2.08 26.77 -37.73
N THR A 197 -3.36 27.09 -37.64
CA THR A 197 -4.31 26.96 -38.75
C THR A 197 -4.91 28.32 -39.08
N THR A 198 -5.17 28.57 -40.36
CA THR A 198 -5.86 29.79 -40.78
C THR A 198 -7.36 29.60 -40.60
N ALA A 199 -7.95 30.39 -39.71
CA ALA A 199 -9.38 30.43 -39.46
C ALA A 199 -9.96 31.76 -39.97
N PHE A 200 -11.28 31.81 -40.14
CA PHE A 200 -11.98 33.02 -40.60
C PHE A 200 -12.90 33.52 -39.48
N ASP A 201 -12.89 34.83 -39.24
CA ASP A 201 -13.84 35.44 -38.32
C ASP A 201 -15.26 35.50 -38.92
N GLN A 202 -16.25 35.93 -38.13
CA GLN A 202 -17.64 36.09 -38.58
C GLN A 202 -17.82 37.06 -39.76
N PHE A 203 -16.78 37.82 -40.12
CA PHE A 203 -16.75 38.78 -41.23
C PHE A 203 -15.88 38.29 -42.40
N GLY A 204 -15.40 37.05 -42.38
CA GLY A 204 -14.59 36.45 -43.43
C GLY A 204 -13.13 36.91 -43.47
N ARG A 205 -12.60 37.54 -42.42
CA ARG A 205 -11.19 37.94 -42.34
C ARG A 205 -10.33 36.78 -41.83
N PRO A 206 -9.20 36.46 -42.48
CA PRO A 206 -8.32 35.40 -42.00
C PRO A 206 -7.58 35.84 -40.74
N TYR A 207 -7.50 34.95 -39.76
CA TYR A 207 -6.63 35.07 -38.59
C TYR A 207 -5.93 33.73 -38.32
N GLN A 208 -4.80 33.78 -37.61
CA GLN A 208 -4.09 32.57 -37.22
C GLN A 208 -4.65 32.06 -35.89
N ALA A 209 -5.20 30.85 -35.89
CA ALA A 209 -5.63 30.15 -34.69
C ALA A 209 -4.57 29.11 -34.31
N VAL A 210 -4.15 29.10 -33.04
CA VAL A 210 -3.24 28.09 -32.50
C VAL A 210 -4.06 27.04 -31.78
N THR A 211 -4.03 25.82 -32.29
CA THR A 211 -4.64 24.64 -31.66
C THR A 211 -3.52 23.72 -31.17
N TYR A 212 -3.64 23.22 -29.95
CA TYR A 212 -2.68 22.25 -29.41
C TYR A 212 -3.20 20.84 -29.69
N LEU A 213 -2.38 20.04 -30.37
CA LEU A 213 -2.65 18.62 -30.60
C LEU A 213 -1.81 17.80 -29.61
N GLU A 214 -2.45 16.87 -28.90
CA GLU A 214 -1.76 15.90 -28.05
C GLU A 214 -1.22 14.77 -28.93
N VAL A 215 0.10 14.60 -28.91
CA VAL A 215 0.82 13.57 -29.67
C VAL A 215 1.56 12.68 -28.68
N GLU A 216 1.47 11.37 -28.87
CA GLU A 216 2.20 10.40 -28.04
C GLU A 216 3.70 10.59 -28.25
N THR A 217 4.43 10.86 -27.16
CA THR A 217 5.88 11.09 -27.17
C THR A 217 6.65 10.00 -26.46
N GLY A 218 5.97 9.17 -25.66
CA GLY A 218 6.55 7.94 -25.17
C GLY A 218 5.55 6.98 -24.55
N LYS A 219 5.91 5.70 -24.55
CA LYS A 219 5.06 4.62 -24.05
C LYS A 219 5.88 3.63 -23.24
N VAL A 220 5.39 3.29 -22.06
CA VAL A 220 5.91 2.19 -21.25
C VAL A 220 4.82 1.17 -21.00
N THR A 221 5.11 -0.08 -21.30
CA THR A 221 4.23 -1.22 -21.05
C THR A 221 4.87 -2.11 -19.99
N ILE A 222 4.15 -2.33 -18.89
CA ILE A 222 4.60 -3.15 -17.76
C ILE A 222 3.72 -4.39 -17.70
N GLY A 223 4.34 -5.55 -17.85
CA GLY A 223 3.70 -6.86 -17.73
C GLY A 223 3.77 -7.37 -16.29
N PHE A 224 2.67 -7.95 -15.83
CA PHE A 224 2.54 -8.54 -14.51
C PHE A 224 2.17 -10.02 -14.61
N GLU A 225 2.82 -10.83 -13.79
CA GLU A 225 2.45 -12.20 -13.51
C GLU A 225 2.22 -12.36 -12.01
N LYS A 226 1.05 -12.87 -11.63
CA LYS A 226 0.66 -13.04 -10.20
C LYS A 226 0.78 -11.75 -9.38
N GLY A 227 0.58 -10.59 -10.02
CA GLY A 227 0.67 -9.27 -9.39
C GLY A 227 2.10 -8.73 -9.22
N ILE A 228 3.09 -9.38 -9.82
CA ILE A 228 4.51 -9.00 -9.77
C ILE A 228 4.98 -8.64 -11.18
N VAL A 229 5.78 -7.59 -11.31
CA VAL A 229 6.36 -7.16 -12.58
C VAL A 229 7.26 -8.26 -13.14
N SER A 230 6.90 -8.77 -14.32
CA SER A 230 7.63 -9.80 -15.07
C SER A 230 8.33 -9.24 -16.31
N SER A 231 7.77 -8.22 -16.95
CA SER A 231 8.35 -7.57 -18.12
C SER A 231 8.15 -6.06 -18.10
N ILE A 232 9.09 -5.35 -18.71
CA ILE A 232 9.05 -3.90 -18.89
C ILE A 232 9.49 -3.64 -20.32
N GLU A 233 8.61 -3.01 -21.09
CA GLU A 233 8.84 -2.61 -22.48
C GLU A 233 8.76 -1.09 -22.56
N GLU A 234 9.87 -0.46 -22.95
CA GLU A 234 9.96 0.99 -23.14
C GLU A 234 10.02 1.27 -24.64
N SER A 235 9.16 2.17 -25.10
CA SER A 235 9.08 2.62 -26.48
C SER A 235 9.13 4.14 -26.52
N GLU A 236 9.90 4.67 -27.48
CA GLU A 236 10.00 6.08 -27.85
C GLU A 236 10.20 7.03 -26.66
N GLY A 237 11.43 7.50 -26.40
CA GLY A 237 11.69 8.62 -25.48
C GLY A 237 11.44 8.37 -23.97
N ALA A 238 10.88 7.24 -23.58
CA ALA A 238 10.76 6.84 -22.18
C ALA A 238 12.12 6.32 -21.64
N ASP A 239 12.58 6.86 -20.52
CA ASP A 239 13.77 6.41 -19.79
C ASP A 239 13.40 6.25 -18.30
N LEU A 240 12.77 5.12 -17.97
CA LEU A 240 12.40 4.79 -16.58
C LEU A 240 13.46 3.90 -15.90
N GLN A 241 14.52 3.54 -16.62
CA GLN A 241 15.65 2.73 -16.14
C GLN A 241 17.00 3.27 -16.61
N PRO A 242 17.41 4.48 -16.18
CA PRO A 242 18.76 4.97 -16.47
C PRO A 242 19.77 4.02 -15.80
N GLY A 243 20.49 3.24 -16.62
CA GLY A 243 21.48 2.25 -16.18
C GLY A 243 21.10 0.78 -16.37
N GLY A 244 19.94 0.47 -16.98
CA GLY A 244 19.55 -0.89 -17.37
C GLY A 244 18.67 -1.64 -16.35
N VAL A 245 18.49 -2.94 -16.60
CA VAL A 245 17.50 -3.78 -15.88
C VAL A 245 17.84 -3.91 -14.40
N ARG A 246 16.99 -3.32 -13.55
CA ARG A 246 17.03 -3.52 -12.09
C ARG A 246 16.08 -4.65 -11.69
N ILE A 247 16.53 -5.49 -10.77
CA ILE A 247 15.76 -6.62 -10.24
C ILE A 247 15.64 -6.47 -8.73
N VAL A 248 14.40 -6.51 -8.23
CA VAL A 248 14.09 -6.46 -6.81
C VAL A 248 13.70 -7.88 -6.35
N PRO A 249 14.21 -8.38 -5.21
CA PRO A 249 13.83 -9.70 -4.69
C PRO A 249 12.33 -9.77 -4.45
N PRO A 250 11.58 -10.82 -4.85
CA PRO A 250 10.11 -10.84 -4.85
C PRO A 250 9.47 -10.53 -3.47
N PRO A 251 8.20 -10.08 -3.44
CA PRO A 251 7.53 -9.72 -2.20
C PRO A 251 7.44 -10.90 -1.23
N ILE A 252 7.76 -10.64 0.03
CA ILE A 252 7.67 -11.61 1.12
C ILE A 252 6.30 -11.45 1.77
N ILE A 253 5.47 -12.47 1.69
CA ILE A 253 4.14 -12.47 2.31
C ILE A 253 4.30 -12.92 3.77
N LEU A 254 4.01 -12.01 4.69
CA LEU A 254 3.95 -12.28 6.12
C LEU A 254 2.48 -12.28 6.56
N PHE A 255 1.99 -13.45 6.99
CA PHE A 255 0.68 -13.72 7.62
C PHE A 255 -0.60 -13.34 6.85
#